data_AF-W4L3H0-F1
#
_entry.id   AF-W4L3H0-F1
#
_cell.length_a   1.000
_cell.length_b   1.000
_cell.length_c   1.000
_cell.angle_alpha   90.00
_cell.angle_beta   90.00
_cell.angle_gamma   90.00
#
_symmetry.space_group_name_H-M   'P 1'
#
loop_
_entity.id
_entity.type
_entity.pdbx_description
1 polymer ?
#
loop_
_entity_poly.entity_id
_entity_poly.type
_entity_poly.pdbx_seq_one_letter_code
_entity_poly.pdbx_strand_id
1 'polypeptide(L)'
;MRKNRLRLPIRDDHVFLTATGVKILMLGNPVFAMAVKAIYDGLKHLKDGGAMEELLDQQASTELLQRVNRTEEMLRLQQQYLRA
;
A
#
# COMPACT_ATOMS: atom_id res chain seq x y z
N MET A 1 -17.36 39.45 13.22
CA MET A 1 -16.07 38.88 12.79
C MET A 1 -16.26 37.40 12.47
N ARG A 2 -16.19 36.99 11.20
CA ARG A 2 -16.25 35.57 10.81
C ARG A 2 -14.82 35.02 10.77
N LYS A 3 -14.50 34.09 11.66
CA LYS A 3 -13.22 33.37 11.66
C LYS A 3 -13.05 32.67 10.31
N ASN A 4 -11.95 32.96 9.61
CA ASN A 4 -11.48 32.21 8.44
C ASN A 4 -11.26 30.74 8.86
N ARG A 5 -12.29 29.90 8.66
CA ARG A 5 -12.13 28.45 8.72
C ARG A 5 -11.39 28.09 7.43
N LEU A 6 -10.12 27.71 7.54
CA LEU A 6 -9.42 27.01 6.46
C LEU A 6 -10.32 25.85 6.02
N ARG A 7 -10.88 25.94 4.81
CA ARG A 7 -11.70 24.85 4.27
C ARG A 7 -10.76 23.67 4.07
N LEU A 8 -10.99 22.60 4.83
CA LEU A 8 -10.39 21.32 4.49
C LEU A 8 -10.79 20.97 3.05
N PRO A 9 -9.92 20.26 2.31
CA PRO A 9 -10.34 19.62 1.06
C PRO A 9 -11.64 18.83 1.32
N ILE A 10 -12.61 18.90 0.41
CA ILE A 10 -13.96 18.29 0.59
C ILE A 10 -13.87 16.81 1.01
N ARG A 11 -12.88 16.09 0.48
CA ARG A 11 -12.56 14.69 0.83
C ARG A 11 -12.28 14.48 2.32
N ASP A 12 -11.66 15.45 2.96
CA ASP A 12 -11.21 15.40 4.35
C ASP A 12 -12.21 16.11 5.30
N ASP A 13 -13.27 16.74 4.75
CA ASP A 13 -14.36 17.36 5.52
C ASP A 13 -15.49 16.35 5.79
N HIS A 14 -15.29 15.49 6.79
CA HIS A 14 -16.26 14.47 7.19
C HIS A 14 -17.63 15.05 7.57
N VAL A 15 -17.68 16.28 8.11
CA VAL A 15 -18.94 16.93 8.48
C VAL A 15 -19.74 17.29 7.24
N PHE A 16 -19.09 17.90 6.25
CA PHE A 16 -19.71 18.21 4.96
C PHE A 16 -20.15 16.93 4.22
N LEU A 17 -19.30 15.91 4.17
CA LEU A 17 -19.62 14.64 3.50
C LEU A 17 -20.82 13.93 4.14
N THR A 18 -20.89 13.92 5.48
CA THR A 18 -22.01 13.33 6.21
C THR A 18 -23.31 14.12 5.99
N ALA A 19 -23.23 15.45 6.07
CA ALA A 19 -24.39 16.33 5.89
C ALA A 19 -24.96 16.30 4.46
N THR A 20 -24.13 15.98 3.46
CA THR A 20 -24.54 15.83 2.05
C THR A 20 -24.97 14.41 1.69
N GLY A 21 -24.97 13.48 2.65
CA GLY A 21 -25.45 12.12 2.44
C GLY A 21 -24.47 11.19 1.73
N VAL A 22 -23.18 11.56 1.63
CA VAL A 22 -22.14 10.70 1.03
C VAL A 22 -21.92 9.47 1.91
N LYS A 23 -22.10 8.28 1.33
CA LYS A 23 -21.94 6.98 2.04
C LYS A 23 -20.66 6.24 1.68
N ILE A 24 -20.16 6.45 0.46
CA ILE A 24 -18.93 5.85 -0.05
C ILE A 24 -18.10 6.96 -0.68
N LEU A 25 -16.83 7.02 -0.29
CA LEU A 25 -15.86 7.95 -0.83
C LEU A 25 -14.79 7.14 -1.57
N MET A 26 -14.68 7.35 -2.88
CA MET A 26 -13.62 6.73 -3.68
C MET A 26 -12.35 7.57 -3.58
N LEU A 27 -11.26 6.97 -3.10
CA LEU A 27 -9.96 7.63 -2.93
C LEU A 27 -9.02 7.43 -4.14
N GLY A 28 -9.54 6.87 -5.24
CA GLY A 28 -8.73 6.42 -6.37
C GLY A 28 -7.96 5.14 -6.03
N ASN A 29 -6.76 4.97 -6.61
CA ASN A 29 -5.90 3.82 -6.36
C ASN A 29 -4.52 4.25 -5.79
N PRO A 30 -4.48 4.78 -4.56
CA PRO A 30 -3.24 5.24 -3.95
C PRO A 30 -2.24 4.10 -3.74
N VAL A 31 -2.72 2.87 -3.48
CA VAL A 31 -1.86 1.69 -3.30
C VAL A 31 -1.09 1.38 -4.58
N PHE A 32 -1.75 1.44 -5.73
CA PHE A 32 -1.07 1.26 -7.02
C PHE A 32 -0.02 2.34 -7.28
N ALA A 33 -0.34 3.61 -7.05
CA ALA A 33 0.61 4.70 -7.24
C ALA A 33 1.85 4.54 -6.33
N MET A 34 1.66 4.11 -5.08
CA MET A 34 2.77 3.79 -4.16
C MET A 34 3.61 2.62 -4.69
N ALA A 35 2.97 1.54 -5.16
CA ALA A 35 3.67 0.37 -5.70
C ALA A 35 4.52 0.73 -6.93
N VAL A 36 3.96 1.48 -7.88
CA VAL A 36 4.69 1.95 -9.08
C VAL A 36 5.91 2.78 -8.69
N LYS A 37 5.76 3.69 -7.72
CA LYS A 37 6.87 4.52 -7.25
C LYS A 37 7.97 3.68 -6.59
N ALA A 38 7.62 2.76 -5.70
CA ALA A 38 8.61 1.90 -5.03
C ALA A 38 9.42 1.06 -6.03
N ILE A 39 8.76 0.49 -7.04
CA ILE A 39 9.42 -0.25 -8.12
C ILE A 39 10.36 0.68 -8.90
N TYR A 40 9.88 1.87 -9.30
CA TYR A 40 10.70 2.84 -10.03
C TYR A 40 11.94 3.25 -9.24
N ASP A 41 11.78 3.62 -7.97
CA ASP A 41 12.86 4.10 -7.12
C ASP A 41 13.93 3.01 -6.94
N GLY A 42 13.52 1.77 -6.65
CA GLY A 42 14.45 0.64 -6.51
C GLY A 42 15.20 0.34 -7.82
N LEU A 43 14.51 0.31 -8.96
CA LEU A 43 15.15 0.09 -10.26
C LEU A 43 16.08 1.23 -10.65
N LYS A 44 15.69 2.47 -10.35
CA LYS A 44 16.53 3.65 -10.59
C LYS A 44 17.80 3.60 -9.75
N HIS A 45 17.70 3.26 -8.47
CA HIS A 45 18.84 3.12 -7.56
C HIS A 45 19.88 2.13 -8.11
N LEU A 46 19.42 0.94 -8.51
CA LEU A 46 20.27 -0.08 -9.09
C LEU A 46 20.87 0.36 -10.43
N LYS A 47 20.09 1.03 -11.28
CA LYS A 47 20.56 1.59 -12.56
C LYS A 47 21.67 2.62 -12.37
N ASP A 48 21.55 3.46 -11.34
CA ASP A 48 22.52 4.50 -11.02
C ASP A 48 23.78 3.94 -10.31
N GLY A 49 23.85 2.62 -10.10
CA GLY A 49 25.01 1.93 -9.52
C GLY A 49 24.95 1.79 -7.99
N GLY A 50 23.82 2.10 -7.37
CA GLY A 50 23.60 1.94 -5.93
C GLY A 50 23.57 0.49 -5.48
N ALA A 51 24.02 0.24 -4.25
CA ALA A 51 24.09 -1.11 -3.68
C ALA A 51 22.70 -1.63 -3.26
N MET A 52 22.48 -2.95 -3.32
CA MET A 52 21.20 -3.57 -2.95
C MET A 52 20.93 -3.47 -1.45
N GLU A 53 21.98 -3.47 -0.64
CA GLU A 53 21.95 -3.39 0.82
C GLU A 53 21.31 -2.07 1.29
N GLU A 54 21.45 -1.00 0.51
CA GLU A 54 20.86 0.31 0.80
C GLU A 54 19.33 0.32 0.60
N LEU A 55 18.77 -0.70 -0.06
CA LEU A 55 17.34 -0.85 -0.28
C LEU A 55 16.66 -1.78 0.75
N LEU A 56 17.40 -2.41 1.66
CA LEU A 56 16.86 -3.41 2.59
C LEU A 56 15.71 -2.85 3.44
N ASP A 57 15.83 -1.61 3.92
CA ASP A 57 14.80 -0.96 4.73
C ASP A 57 13.52 -0.62 3.93
N GLN A 58 13.58 -0.64 2.60
CA GLN A 58 12.44 -0.40 1.72
C GLN A 58 11.72 -1.70 1.32
N GLN A 59 12.31 -2.86 1.64
CA GLN A 59 11.72 -4.15 1.33
C GLN A 59 10.69 -4.55 2.38
N ALA A 60 9.66 -5.26 1.93
CA ALA A 60 8.75 -5.94 2.84
C ALA A 60 9.53 -6.98 3.65
N SER A 61 9.24 -7.07 4.95
CA SER A 61 9.84 -8.12 5.79
C SER A 61 9.45 -9.51 5.30
N THR A 62 10.30 -10.50 5.57
CA THR A 62 10.02 -11.91 5.25
C THR A 62 8.68 -12.37 5.83
N GLU A 63 8.38 -11.97 7.06
CA GLU A 63 7.11 -12.29 7.73
C GLU A 63 5.91 -11.69 6.99
N LEU A 64 6.02 -10.44 6.52
CA LEU A 64 4.96 -9.80 5.74
C LEU A 64 4.76 -10.52 4.40
N LEU A 65 5.86 -10.85 3.70
CA LEU A 65 5.79 -11.59 2.44
C LEU A 65 5.13 -12.96 2.61
N GLN A 66 5.46 -13.69 3.68
CA GLN A 66 4.82 -14.98 3.99
C GLN A 66 3.32 -14.85 4.24
N ARG A 67 2.90 -13.83 4.99
CA ARG A 67 1.49 -13.56 5.27
C ARG A 67 0.73 -13.19 3.99
N VAL A 68 1.28 -12.29 3.19
CA VAL A 68 0.67 -11.85 1.93
C VAL A 68 0.55 -13.01 0.93
N ASN A 69 1.59 -13.83 0.80
CA ASN A 69 1.62 -14.98 -0.10
C ASN A 69 0.81 -16.17 0.43
N ARG A 70 0.31 -16.11 1.68
CA ARG A 70 -0.33 -17.23 2.38
C ARG A 70 0.50 -18.51 2.33
N THR A 71 1.81 -18.39 2.50
CA THR A 71 2.77 -19.47 2.30
C THR A 71 2.42 -20.73 3.11
N GLU A 72 1.95 -20.57 4.35
CA GLU A 72 1.55 -21.70 5.20
C GLU A 72 0.31 -22.45 4.70
N GLU A 73 -0.65 -21.72 4.12
CA GLU A 73 -1.83 -22.33 3.49
C GLU A 73 -1.40 -23.15 2.28
N MET A 74 -0.55 -22.59 1.43
CA MET A 74 0.01 -23.30 0.27
C MET A 74 0.75 -24.57 0.70
N LEU A 75 1.63 -24.50 1.70
CA LEU A 75 2.37 -25.67 2.20
C LEU A 75 1.44 -26.77 2.73
N ARG A 76 0.37 -26.40 3.46
CA ARG A 76 -0.64 -27.37 3.93
C ARG A 76 -1.36 -28.06 2.77
N LEU A 77 -1.76 -27.30 1.76
CA LEU A 77 -2.41 -27.84 0.56
C LEU A 77 -1.46 -28.78 -0.20
N GLN A 78 -0.19 -28.41 -0.35
CA GLN A 78 0.80 -29.29 -0.98
C GLN A 78 0.99 -30.60 -0.21
N GLN A 79 1.05 -30.56 1.12
CA GLN A 79 1.15 -31.78 1.93
C GLN A 79 -0.08 -32.68 1.79
N GLN A 80 -1.26 -32.09 1.67
CA GLN A 80 -2.53 -32.82 1.56
C GLN A 80 -2.71 -33.47 0.17
N TYR A 81 -2.25 -32.82 -0.89
CA TYR A 81 -2.62 -33.20 -2.27
C TYR A 81 -1.45 -33.59 -3.18
N LEU A 82 -0.19 -33.28 -2.83
CA LEU A 82 0.99 -33.58 -3.65
C LEU A 82 1.87 -34.70 -3.08
N ARG A 83 1.46 -35.38 -2.00
CA ARG A 83 2.12 -36.60 -1.56
C ARG A 83 1.61 -37.79 -2.38
N ALA A 84 2.51 -38.36 -3.20
CA ALA A 84 2.39 -39.68 -3.79
C ALA A 84 2.37 -40.78 -2.72
#